data_AF-A0A529K736-F1
#
_entry.id   AF-A0A529K736-F1
#
_cell.length_a   1.000
_cell.length_b   1.000
_cell.length_c   1.000
_cell.angle_alpha   90.00
_cell.angle_beta   90.00
_cell.angle_gamma   90.00
#
_symmetry.space_group_name_H-M   'P 1'
#
loop_
_entity.id
_entity.type
_entity.pdbx_description
1 polymer ?
#
loop_
_entity_poly.entity_id
_entity_poly.type
_entity_poly.pdbx_seq_one_letter_code
_entity_poly.pdbx_strand_id
1 'polypeptide(L)'
;AEQDLAEGADMLMVKPGLPYLDIIHRLKDEFRMPTFAYQVSGEYSMIKAAAANGWIDGDKAMLESLLAFKRAGCDGILTYFAPEVAAMLKG
;
A
#
# COMPACT_ATOMS: atom_id res chain seq x y z
N ALA A 1 -10.31 12.50 7.38
CA ALA A 1 -9.02 13.18 7.23
C ALA A 1 -8.99 14.48 8.02
N GLU A 2 -9.71 15.54 7.62
CA GLU A 2 -9.74 16.80 8.38
C GLU A 2 -10.16 16.62 9.85
N GLN A 3 -11.24 15.88 10.08
CA GLN A 3 -11.71 15.58 11.44
C GLN A 3 -10.64 14.83 12.23
N ASP A 4 -10.02 13.79 11.66
CA ASP A 4 -8.98 13.01 12.33
C ASP A 4 -7.77 13.89 12.71
N LEU A 5 -7.38 14.82 11.83
CA LEU A 5 -6.31 15.77 12.10
C LEU A 5 -6.69 16.77 13.19
N ALA A 6 -7.93 17.27 13.18
CA ALA A 6 -8.46 18.14 14.24
C ALA A 6 -8.54 17.40 15.59
N GLU A 7 -8.76 16.08 15.57
CA GLU A 7 -8.72 15.20 16.73
C GLU A 7 -7.29 14.77 17.13
N GLY A 8 -6.27 15.23 16.41
CA GLY A 8 -4.86 15.08 16.79
C GLY A 8 -4.13 13.88 16.19
N ALA A 9 -4.59 13.33 15.06
CA ALA A 9 -3.89 12.25 14.38
C ALA A 9 -2.52 12.69 13.82
N ASP A 10 -1.47 11.94 14.14
CA ASP A 10 -0.11 12.19 13.62
C ASP A 10 0.12 11.67 12.18
N MET A 11 -0.77 10.79 11.70
CA MET A 11 -0.70 10.18 10.39
C MET A 11 -2.09 9.85 9.86
N LEU A 12 -2.23 9.83 8.54
CA LEU A 12 -3.44 9.42 7.84
C LEU A 12 -3.25 8.04 7.22
N MET A 13 -4.32 7.26 7.12
CA MET A 13 -4.29 5.95 6.48
C MET A 13 -5.48 5.74 5.55
N VAL A 14 -5.22 5.15 4.38
CA VAL A 14 -6.26 4.67 3.46
C VAL A 14 -6.33 3.14 3.50
N LYS A 15 -7.56 2.63 3.57
CA LYS A 15 -7.86 1.19 3.55
C LYS A 15 -9.23 0.99 2.86
N PRO A 16 -9.37 0.11 1.85
CA PRO A 16 -8.33 -0.72 1.20
C PRO A 16 -7.25 0.09 0.47
N GLY A 17 -6.18 -0.58 0.03
CA GLY A 17 -5.02 0.06 -0.56
C GLY A 17 -5.13 0.27 -2.09
N LEU A 18 -4.81 -0.77 -2.87
CA LEU A 18 -4.70 -0.73 -4.33
C LEU A 18 -5.91 -0.11 -5.04
N PRO A 19 -7.17 -0.40 -4.64
CA PRO A 19 -8.33 0.18 -5.30
C PRO A 19 -8.53 1.68 -5.04
N TYR A 20 -7.77 2.27 -4.11
CA TYR A 20 -7.93 3.65 -3.63
C TYR A 20 -6.63 4.47 -3.70
N LEU A 21 -5.73 4.15 -4.66
CA LEU A 21 -4.50 4.90 -4.88
C LEU A 21 -4.76 6.38 -5.23
N ASP A 22 -5.89 6.69 -5.85
CA ASP A 22 -6.32 8.06 -6.13
C ASP A 22 -6.66 8.83 -4.84
N ILE A 23 -7.28 8.17 -3.86
CA ILE A 23 -7.56 8.76 -2.54
C ILE A 23 -6.26 9.01 -1.77
N ILE A 24 -5.32 8.06 -1.81
CA ILE A 24 -3.99 8.23 -1.20
C ILE A 24 -3.30 9.48 -1.78
N HIS A 25 -3.33 9.62 -3.11
CA HIS A 25 -2.73 10.76 -3.79
C HIS A 25 -3.39 12.09 -3.40
N ARG A 26 -4.73 12.15 -3.37
CA ARG A 26 -5.46 13.36 -2.93
C ARG A 26 -5.12 13.72 -1.49
N LEU A 27 -5.12 12.76 -0.57
CA LEU A 27 -4.77 13.02 0.84
C LEU A 27 -3.33 13.51 0.99
N LYS A 28 -2.38 12.91 0.26
CA LYS A 28 -0.97 13.31 0.34
C LYS A 28 -0.78 14.75 -0.17
N ASP A 29 -1.43 15.09 -1.27
CA ASP A 29 -1.32 16.41 -1.89
C ASP A 29 -1.98 17.51 -1.03
N GLU A 30 -3.16 17.22 -0.48
CA GLU A 30 -3.99 18.16 0.28
C GLU A 30 -3.43 18.41 1.68
N PHE A 31 -3.15 17.35 2.44
CA PHE A 31 -2.79 17.47 3.86
C PHE A 31 -1.27 17.47 4.10
N ARG A 32 -0.48 16.91 3.17
CA ARG A 32 0.98 16.76 3.28
C ARG A 32 1.46 16.07 4.56
N MET A 33 0.56 15.36 5.25
CA MET A 33 0.85 14.58 6.45
C MET A 33 1.50 13.24 6.08
N PRO A 34 2.16 12.57 7.04
CA PRO A 34 2.54 11.17 6.90
C PRO A 34 1.33 10.34 6.47
N THR A 35 1.39 9.75 5.29
CA THR A 35 0.26 9.06 4.66
C THR A 35 0.61 7.59 4.47
N PHE A 36 -0.21 6.71 5.02
CA PHE A 36 -0.01 5.28 4.99
C PHE A 36 -1.13 4.61 4.19
N ALA A 37 -0.87 3.41 3.69
CA ALA A 37 -1.90 2.54 3.13
C ALA A 37 -1.86 1.17 3.78
N TYR A 38 -3.02 0.53 3.87
CA TYR A 38 -3.12 -0.88 4.22
C TYR A 38 -3.45 -1.68 2.95
N GLN A 39 -2.49 -2.47 2.45
CA GLN A 39 -2.74 -3.47 1.40
C GLN A 39 -3.45 -4.67 2.03
N VAL A 40 -4.78 -4.72 1.87
CA VAL A 40 -5.60 -5.63 2.69
C VAL A 40 -5.42 -7.10 2.30
N SER A 41 -5.95 -7.99 3.13
CA SER A 41 -5.84 -9.44 2.95
C SER A 41 -6.38 -9.92 1.60
N GLY A 42 -7.44 -9.31 1.09
CA GLY A 42 -7.99 -9.59 -0.23
C GLY A 42 -7.01 -9.27 -1.36
N GLU A 43 -6.33 -8.12 -1.28
CA GLU A 43 -5.32 -7.70 -2.26
C GLU A 43 -4.11 -8.65 -2.27
N TYR A 44 -3.60 -9.00 -1.08
CA TYR A 44 -2.55 -10.00 -0.91
C TYR A 44 -2.95 -11.36 -1.50
N SER A 45 -4.13 -11.85 -1.13
CA SER A 45 -4.64 -13.15 -1.57
C SER A 45 -4.88 -13.18 -3.07
N MET A 46 -5.32 -12.07 -3.67
CA MET A 46 -5.45 -11.93 -5.13
C MET A 46 -4.13 -12.18 -5.85
N ILE A 47 -3.06 -11.49 -5.42
CA ILE A 47 -1.74 -11.63 -6.06
C ILE A 47 -1.19 -13.05 -5.84
N LYS A 48 -1.27 -13.57 -4.61
CA LYS A 48 -0.80 -14.95 -4.31
C LYS A 48 -1.58 -16.00 -5.10
N ALA A 49 -2.91 -15.87 -5.22
CA ALA A 49 -3.73 -16.81 -5.97
C ALA A 49 -3.43 -16.75 -7.48
N ALA A 50 -3.31 -15.55 -8.06
CA ALA A 50 -2.97 -15.40 -9.48
C ALA A 50 -1.58 -15.97 -9.80
N ALA A 51 -0.60 -15.74 -8.92
CA ALA A 51 0.73 -16.33 -9.04
C ALA A 51 0.71 -17.86 -8.91
N ALA A 52 -0.03 -18.40 -7.94
CA ALA A 52 -0.16 -19.85 -7.73
C ALA A 52 -0.83 -20.56 -8.92
N ASN A 53 -1.71 -19.87 -9.65
CA ASN A 53 -2.31 -20.39 -10.90
C ASN A 53 -1.44 -20.15 -12.14
N GLY A 54 -0.25 -19.56 -12.00
CA GLY A 54 0.66 -19.27 -13.12
C GLY A 54 0.17 -18.17 -14.06
N TRP A 55 -0.78 -17.33 -13.64
CA TRP A 55 -1.32 -16.26 -14.48
C TRP A 55 -0.41 -15.04 -14.55
N ILE A 56 0.36 -14.80 -13.49
CA ILE A 56 1.28 -13.67 -13.35
C ILE A 56 2.58 -14.11 -12.67
N ASP A 57 3.63 -13.32 -12.87
CA ASP A 57 4.84 -13.39 -12.06
C ASP A 57 4.55 -12.75 -10.68
N GLY A 58 4.50 -13.59 -9.64
CA GLY A 58 4.09 -13.18 -8.29
C GLY A 58 5.00 -12.14 -7.66
N ASP A 59 6.32 -12.31 -7.78
CA ASP A 59 7.31 -11.42 -7.19
C ASP A 59 7.26 -10.05 -7.86
N LYS A 60 7.16 -10.02 -9.20
CA LYS A 60 7.01 -8.76 -9.95
C LYS A 60 5.71 -8.05 -9.63
N ALA A 61 4.58 -8.77 -9.60
CA ALA A 61 3.28 -8.18 -9.29
C ALA A 61 3.21 -7.63 -7.85
N MET A 62 3.79 -8.36 -6.89
CA MET A 62 3.96 -7.88 -5.52
C MET A 62 4.77 -6.58 -5.51
N LEU A 63 5.97 -6.56 -6.08
CA LEU A 63 6.83 -5.38 -6.09
C LEU A 63 6.17 -4.18 -6.79
N GLU A 64 5.53 -4.40 -7.94
CA GLU A 64 4.81 -3.36 -8.67
C GLU A 64 3.67 -2.76 -7.84
N SER A 65 2.93 -3.59 -7.09
CA SER A 65 1.90 -3.10 -6.18
C SER A 65 2.46 -2.19 -5.08
N LEU A 66 3.59 -2.56 -4.48
CA LEU A 66 4.25 -1.77 -3.44
C LEU A 66 4.82 -0.46 -3.99
N LEU A 67 5.38 -0.49 -5.21
CA LEU A 67 5.83 0.72 -5.91
C LEU A 67 4.66 1.64 -6.27
N ALA A 68 3.50 1.09 -6.62
CA ALA A 68 2.30 1.88 -6.91
C ALA A 68 1.83 2.67 -5.67
N PHE A 69 1.87 2.07 -4.48
CA PHE A 69 1.62 2.78 -3.23
C PHE A 69 2.64 3.91 -2.97
N LYS A 70 3.93 3.61 -3.13
CA LYS A 70 4.98 4.62 -2.97
C LYS A 70 4.78 5.80 -3.92
N ARG A 71 4.44 5.51 -5.18
CA ARG A 71 4.12 6.51 -6.21
C ARG A 71 2.88 7.33 -5.87
N ALA A 72 1.84 6.69 -5.32
CA ALA A 72 0.61 7.39 -4.91
C ALA A 72 0.83 8.36 -3.74
N GLY A 73 1.96 8.28 -3.03
CA GLY A 73 2.31 9.20 -1.96
C GLY A 73 2.45 8.57 -0.59
N CYS A 74 2.42 7.23 -0.48
CA CYS A 74 2.60 6.56 0.81
C CYS A 74 4.02 6.76 1.35
N ASP A 75 4.09 7.13 2.63
CA ASP A 75 5.32 7.15 3.42
C ASP A 75 5.59 5.77 4.03
N GLY A 76 4.55 4.99 4.32
CA GLY A 76 4.63 3.59 4.72
C GLY A 76 3.46 2.75 4.21
N ILE A 77 3.67 1.43 4.11
CA ILE A 77 2.68 0.46 3.61
C ILE A 77 2.56 -0.67 4.62
N LEU A 78 1.35 -0.89 5.13
CA LEU A 78 1.02 -2.06 5.93
C LEU A 78 0.61 -3.18 4.97
N THR A 79 1.43 -4.22 4.88
CA THR A 79 1.24 -5.33 3.94
C THR A 79 1.72 -6.66 4.52
N TYR A 80 1.02 -7.74 4.17
CA TYR A 80 1.45 -9.11 4.45
C TYR A 80 2.70 -9.52 3.67
N PHE A 81 3.04 -8.82 2.59
CA PHE A 81 4.26 -9.03 1.82
C PHE A 81 5.52 -8.46 2.50
N ALA A 82 5.39 -7.76 3.64
CA ALA A 82 6.51 -7.08 4.29
C ALA A 82 7.72 -8.00 4.58
N PRO A 83 7.55 -9.24 5.12
CA PRO A 83 8.69 -10.14 5.33
C PRO A 83 9.35 -10.58 4.03
N GLU A 84 8.55 -10.85 2.99
CA GLU A 84 9.00 -11.33 1.68
C GLU A 84 9.79 -10.26 0.93
N VAL A 85 9.24 -9.04 0.82
CA VAL A 85 9.95 -7.93 0.17
C VAL A 85 11.20 -7.52 0.96
N ALA A 86 11.16 -7.56 2.29
CA ALA A 86 12.33 -7.26 3.10
C ALA A 86 13.47 -8.28 2.89
N ALA A 87 13.15 -9.55 2.68
CA ALA A 87 14.14 -10.57 2.33
C ALA A 87 14.74 -10.32 0.94
N MET A 88 13.94 -9.91 -0.04
CA MET A 88 14.42 -9.58 -1.39
C MET A 88 15.31 -8.33 -1.45
N LEU A 89 15.04 -7.34 -0.60
CA LEU A 89 15.80 -6.09 -0.55
C LEU A 89 17.12 -6.20 0.22
N LYS A 90 17.27 -7.25 1.04
CA LYS A 90 18.55 -7.60 1.66
C LYS A 90 19.43 -8.27 0.61
N GLY A 91 20.12 -7.45 -0.18
CA GLY A 91 21.28 -7.87 -0.97
C GLY A 91 22.41 -8.38 -0.09
#